data_AF-A0A8T3LNC8-F1
#
_entry.id   AF-A0A8T3LNC8-F1
#
_cell.length_a   1.000
_cell.length_b   1.000
_cell.length_c   1.000
_cell.angle_alpha   90.00
_cell.angle_beta   90.00
_cell.angle_gamma   90.00
#
_symmetry.space_group_name_H-M   'P 1'
#
loop_
_entity.id
_entity.type
_entity.pdbx_description
1 polymer ?
#
loop_
_entity_poly.entity_id
_entity_poly.type
_entity_poly.pdbx_seq_one_letter_code
_entity_poly.pdbx_strand_id
1 'polypeptide(L)'
;MEDKLLRTVLDKFTAKYPNIKVSFEVIASEYAAVMLTRLGSGDAPDLFYVQQGYSQDWIKQGVLAPLDDLAAERGFDASAFYPGFLAPFQADGKTFGYPKDSSILAMQTNDAMLEKASVTPPTPVDELVAAAKKLKEGGVTTPMCFTNEYARAGAFIESFGGGMLNDDVSASAIDSPESKAAIEWYLTQVKDGLALRPKTDIGVDWCGQAFGEQKVAIAFEGNWIGPYMETTFADVKYTVSAIPMKAEKGTLSFTAAYGISPDAKNKDASWVLLSYLTGKEGMQEWVNGGLVLPARSDVDPTSERQKSYAAFAEFA
;
A
#
# COMPACT_ATOMS: atom_id res chain seq x y z
N MET A 1 7.15 -3.92 13.88
CA MET A 1 6.31 -5.11 13.61
C MET A 1 6.82 -5.85 12.38
N GLU A 2 7.05 -5.13 11.28
CA GLU A 2 7.62 -5.66 10.03
C GLU A 2 8.96 -6.38 10.21
N ASP A 3 9.94 -5.79 10.91
CA ASP A 3 11.25 -6.43 11.15
C ASP A 3 11.14 -7.81 11.81
N LYS A 4 10.19 -7.97 12.74
CA LYS A 4 9.95 -9.24 13.44
C LYS A 4 9.38 -10.28 12.46
N LEU A 5 8.50 -9.85 11.57
CA LEU A 5 7.90 -10.70 10.55
C LEU A 5 8.96 -11.14 9.54
N LEU A 6 9.77 -10.22 9.00
CA LEU A 6 10.87 -10.57 8.10
C LEU A 6 11.86 -11.54 8.75
N ARG A 7 12.26 -11.31 10.00
CA ARG A 7 13.15 -12.23 10.72
C ARG A 7 12.57 -13.64 10.80
N THR A 8 11.27 -13.76 11.04
CA THR A 8 10.57 -15.07 11.07
C THR A 8 10.64 -15.76 9.70
N VAL A 9 10.45 -15.03 8.61
CA VAL A 9 10.58 -15.58 7.24
C VAL A 9 12.03 -15.96 6.93
N LEU A 10 13.00 -15.16 7.36
CA LEU A 10 14.44 -15.43 7.18
C LEU A 10 14.92 -16.63 7.99
N ASP A 11 14.35 -16.88 9.17
CA ASP A 11 14.66 -18.07 9.97
C ASP A 11 14.19 -19.34 9.24
N LYS A 12 12.99 -19.32 8.65
CA LYS A 12 12.47 -20.41 7.80
C LYS A 12 13.31 -20.61 6.53
N PHE A 13 13.70 -19.51 5.88
CA PHE A 13 14.63 -19.56 4.76
C PHE A 13 15.97 -20.22 5.16
N THR A 14 16.57 -19.77 6.25
CA THR A 14 17.89 -20.26 6.70
C THR A 14 17.85 -21.75 7.06
N ALA A 15 16.73 -22.22 7.63
CA ALA A 15 16.53 -23.65 7.89
C ALA A 15 16.47 -24.47 6.60
N LYS A 16 15.83 -23.94 5.54
CA LYS A 16 15.69 -24.59 4.23
C LYS A 16 16.96 -24.51 3.38
N TYR A 17 17.72 -23.42 3.51
CA TYR A 17 18.94 -23.15 2.73
C TYR A 17 20.14 -22.90 3.67
N PRO A 18 20.61 -23.91 4.43
CA PRO A 18 21.62 -23.72 5.48
C PRO A 18 22.99 -23.23 4.97
N ASN A 19 23.25 -23.38 3.67
CA ASN A 19 24.48 -22.95 3.00
C ASN A 19 24.46 -21.47 2.59
N ILE A 20 23.30 -20.81 2.58
CA ILE A 20 23.17 -19.38 2.31
C ILE A 20 23.13 -18.65 3.64
N LYS A 21 24.08 -17.72 3.87
CA LYS A 21 24.11 -16.90 5.08
C LYS A 21 23.56 -15.52 4.76
N VAL A 22 22.46 -15.16 5.42
CA VAL A 22 21.80 -13.87 5.23
C VAL A 22 22.25 -12.91 6.34
N SER A 23 22.85 -11.79 5.95
CA SER A 23 23.11 -10.66 6.84
C SER A 23 22.01 -9.61 6.63
N PHE A 24 21.16 -9.42 7.64
CA PHE A 24 20.03 -8.49 7.57
C PHE A 24 20.35 -7.19 8.30
N GLU A 25 20.22 -6.07 7.60
CA GLU A 25 20.40 -4.71 8.10
C GLU A 25 19.12 -3.88 7.90
N VAL A 26 18.81 -3.01 8.87
CA VAL A 26 17.68 -2.07 8.80
C VAL A 26 18.22 -0.66 8.63
N ILE A 27 17.73 0.04 7.60
CA ILE A 27 17.95 1.48 7.41
C ILE A 27 16.66 2.18 7.83
N ALA A 28 16.65 2.78 9.02
CA ALA A 28 15.43 3.27 9.67
C ALA A 28 14.91 4.61 9.13
N SER A 29 15.77 5.43 8.51
CA SER A 29 15.45 6.77 8.02
C SER A 29 16.24 7.07 6.76
N GLU A 30 15.72 7.98 5.92
CA GLU A 30 16.39 8.41 4.68
C GLU A 30 16.78 7.24 3.76
N TYR A 31 15.95 6.18 3.76
CA TYR A 31 16.25 4.91 3.09
C TYR A 31 16.78 5.10 1.67
N ALA A 32 16.07 5.89 0.86
CA ALA A 32 16.44 6.10 -0.53
C ALA A 32 17.79 6.82 -0.69
N ALA A 33 18.05 7.86 0.12
CA ALA A 33 19.30 8.61 0.06
C ALA A 33 20.49 7.77 0.53
N VAL A 34 20.32 6.99 1.60
CA VAL A 34 21.35 6.07 2.10
C VAL A 34 21.65 4.98 1.06
N MET A 35 20.60 4.37 0.48
CA MET A 35 20.77 3.34 -0.55
C MET A 35 21.46 3.87 -1.80
N LEU A 36 21.06 5.04 -2.31
CA LEU A 36 21.73 5.65 -3.46
C LEU A 36 23.21 5.95 -3.19
N THR A 37 23.54 6.39 -1.97
CA THR A 37 24.94 6.60 -1.56
C THR A 37 25.73 5.29 -1.57
N ARG A 38 25.14 4.20 -1.05
CA ARG A 38 25.77 2.87 -1.04
C ARG A 38 25.92 2.30 -2.46
N LEU A 39 24.90 2.44 -3.30
CA LEU A 39 24.94 2.03 -4.71
C LEU A 39 26.04 2.78 -5.48
N GLY A 40 26.16 4.10 -5.28
CA GLY A 40 27.20 4.90 -5.93
C GLY A 40 28.62 4.67 -5.41
N SER A 41 28.79 4.16 -4.19
CA SER A 41 30.10 3.84 -3.59
C SER A 41 30.51 2.37 -3.75
N GLY A 42 29.64 1.52 -4.32
CA GLY A 42 29.89 0.09 -4.44
C GLY A 42 29.77 -0.70 -3.14
N ASP A 43 29.14 -0.12 -2.12
CA ASP A 43 28.90 -0.72 -0.79
C ASP A 43 27.42 -1.08 -0.58
N ALA A 44 26.68 -1.27 -1.68
CA ALA A 44 25.29 -1.69 -1.62
C ALA A 44 25.17 -3.17 -1.20
N PRO A 45 24.12 -3.52 -0.45
CA PRO A 45 23.78 -4.92 -0.21
C PRO A 45 23.45 -5.63 -1.54
N ASP A 46 23.68 -6.94 -1.58
CA ASP A 46 23.40 -7.76 -2.77
C ASP A 46 21.89 -7.76 -3.14
N LEU A 47 21.03 -7.71 -2.13
CA LEU A 47 19.56 -7.73 -2.21
C LEU A 47 19.00 -6.63 -1.29
N PHE A 48 18.03 -5.85 -1.76
CA PHE A 48 17.45 -4.75 -0.98
C PHE A 48 16.01 -4.42 -1.38
N TYR A 49 15.34 -3.62 -0.54
CA TYR A 49 14.02 -3.09 -0.86
C TYR A 49 14.08 -2.01 -1.94
N VAL A 50 13.19 -2.11 -2.90
CA VAL A 50 12.90 -1.09 -3.89
C VAL A 50 11.49 -0.59 -3.61
N GLN A 51 11.36 0.62 -3.07
CA GLN A 51 10.04 1.22 -2.87
C GLN A 51 9.49 1.68 -4.22
N GLN A 52 8.20 1.47 -4.48
CA GLN A 52 7.57 1.78 -5.77
C GLN A 52 7.78 3.24 -6.21
N GLY A 53 7.86 4.19 -5.27
CA GLY A 53 8.03 5.61 -5.57
C GLY A 53 9.43 5.97 -6.11
N TYR A 54 10.42 5.08 -5.94
CA TYR A 54 11.79 5.29 -6.40
C TYR A 54 12.21 4.31 -7.51
N SER A 55 11.39 3.29 -7.81
CA SER A 55 11.77 2.19 -8.69
C SER A 55 12.16 2.66 -10.08
N GLN A 56 11.36 3.52 -10.70
CA GLN A 56 11.62 4.01 -12.06
C GLN A 56 12.91 4.83 -12.15
N ASP A 57 13.20 5.65 -11.14
CA ASP A 57 14.45 6.41 -11.08
C ASP A 57 15.65 5.49 -10.88
N TRP A 58 15.52 4.46 -10.04
CA TRP A 58 16.58 3.47 -9.80
C TRP A 58 16.84 2.58 -11.02
N ILE A 59 15.79 2.23 -11.78
CA ILE A 59 15.93 1.54 -13.07
C ILE A 59 16.72 2.44 -14.05
N LYS A 60 16.32 3.71 -14.20
CA LYS A 60 17.00 4.66 -15.11
C LYS A 60 18.46 4.92 -14.71
N GLN A 61 18.76 4.94 -13.42
CA GLN A 61 20.11 5.08 -12.90
C GLN A 61 20.96 3.80 -13.07
N GLY A 62 20.34 2.69 -13.50
CA GLY A 62 21.04 1.43 -13.74
C GLY A 62 21.50 0.74 -12.46
N VAL A 63 20.87 1.02 -11.32
CA VAL A 63 21.25 0.47 -10.00
C VAL A 63 20.47 -0.78 -9.61
N LEU A 64 19.68 -1.34 -10.55
CA LEU A 64 18.92 -2.57 -10.39
C LEU A 64 19.26 -3.55 -11.51
N ALA A 65 19.54 -4.80 -11.16
CA ALA A 65 19.75 -5.87 -12.14
C ALA A 65 18.41 -6.32 -12.75
N PRO A 66 18.33 -6.54 -14.08
CA PRO A 66 17.18 -7.21 -14.67
C PRO A 66 17.12 -8.67 -14.20
N LEU A 67 15.91 -9.17 -13.96
CA LEU A 67 15.66 -10.45 -13.31
C LEU A 67 15.09 -11.51 -14.25
N ASP A 68 14.73 -11.15 -15.48
CA ASP A 68 13.97 -12.00 -16.41
C ASP A 68 14.73 -13.28 -16.79
N ASP A 69 16.04 -13.19 -17.03
CA ASP A 69 16.87 -14.36 -17.34
C ASP A 69 16.95 -15.33 -16.15
N LEU A 70 17.15 -14.81 -14.93
CA LEU A 70 17.14 -15.60 -13.70
C LEU A 70 15.75 -16.24 -13.46
N ALA A 71 14.67 -15.51 -13.73
CA ALA A 71 13.32 -16.02 -13.62
C ALA A 71 13.07 -17.19 -14.58
N ALA A 72 13.47 -17.03 -15.85
CA ALA A 72 13.30 -18.03 -16.89
C ALA A 72 14.14 -19.29 -16.61
N GLU A 73 15.43 -19.13 -16.29
CA GLU A 73 16.34 -20.26 -16.01
C GLU A 73 15.90 -21.08 -14.79
N ARG A 74 15.25 -20.44 -13.82
CA ARG A 74 14.88 -21.05 -12.53
C ARG A 74 13.39 -21.40 -12.44
N GLY A 75 12.61 -21.14 -13.48
CA GLY A 75 11.19 -21.45 -13.55
C GLY A 75 10.33 -20.67 -12.55
N PHE A 76 10.66 -19.40 -12.29
CA PHE A 76 9.89 -18.55 -11.39
C PHE A 76 8.67 -17.96 -12.10
N ASP A 77 7.48 -18.30 -11.60
CA ASP A 77 6.23 -17.82 -12.17
C ASP A 77 5.87 -16.42 -11.66
N ALA A 78 6.10 -15.43 -12.52
CA ALA A 78 5.72 -14.04 -12.28
C ALA A 78 4.24 -13.73 -12.66
N SER A 79 3.55 -14.62 -13.37
CA SER A 79 2.19 -14.36 -13.85
C SER A 79 1.14 -14.33 -12.74
N ALA A 80 1.47 -14.91 -11.58
CA ALA A 80 0.61 -14.86 -10.40
C ALA A 80 0.62 -13.49 -9.70
N PHE A 81 1.58 -12.59 -9.96
CA PHE A 81 1.55 -11.25 -9.37
C PHE A 81 0.42 -10.41 -9.99
N TYR A 82 -0.25 -9.61 -9.17
CA TYR A 82 -1.19 -8.63 -9.72
C TYR A 82 -0.43 -7.59 -10.56
N PRO A 83 -0.88 -7.28 -11.78
CA PRO A 83 -0.19 -6.36 -12.67
C PRO A 83 0.08 -4.98 -12.06
N GLY A 84 -0.88 -4.43 -11.30
CA GLY A 84 -0.74 -3.12 -10.64
C GLY A 84 0.41 -3.05 -9.64
N PHE A 85 0.67 -4.14 -8.90
CA PHE A 85 1.82 -4.18 -7.97
C PHE A 85 3.15 -4.46 -8.66
N LEU A 86 3.14 -5.15 -9.81
CA LEU A 86 4.37 -5.50 -10.54
C LEU A 86 4.85 -4.35 -11.44
N ALA A 87 3.92 -3.64 -12.08
CA ALA A 87 4.20 -2.59 -13.07
C ALA A 87 5.22 -1.53 -12.61
N PRO A 88 5.22 -1.04 -11.36
CA PRO A 88 6.22 -0.06 -10.92
C PRO A 88 7.67 -0.56 -11.04
N PHE A 89 7.90 -1.87 -11.02
CA PHE A 89 9.22 -2.49 -11.07
C PHE A 89 9.61 -2.99 -12.47
N GLN A 90 8.85 -2.60 -13.49
CA GLN A 90 9.10 -2.96 -14.88
C GLN A 90 9.44 -1.73 -15.72
N ALA A 91 10.33 -1.92 -16.69
CA ALA A 91 10.65 -0.94 -17.72
C ALA A 91 11.22 -1.65 -18.95
N ASP A 92 10.91 -1.14 -20.15
CA ASP A 92 11.44 -1.67 -21.42
C ASP A 92 11.29 -3.19 -21.59
N GLY A 93 10.16 -3.74 -21.11
CA GLY A 93 9.85 -5.17 -21.17
C GLY A 93 10.67 -6.06 -20.22
N LYS A 94 11.40 -5.46 -19.25
CA LYS A 94 12.19 -6.16 -18.24
C LYS A 94 11.65 -5.94 -16.84
N THR A 95 11.91 -6.89 -15.95
CA THR A 95 11.53 -6.86 -14.54
C THR A 95 12.76 -6.65 -13.66
N PHE A 96 12.74 -5.63 -12.80
CA PHE A 96 13.87 -5.23 -11.95
C PHE A 96 13.66 -5.50 -10.46
N GLY A 97 12.49 -5.99 -10.10
CA GLY A 97 12.16 -6.40 -8.75
C GLY A 97 10.82 -7.13 -8.70
N TYR A 98 10.65 -7.98 -7.70
CA TYR A 98 9.37 -8.64 -7.44
C TYR A 98 8.75 -8.12 -6.13
N PRO A 99 7.46 -7.74 -6.12
CA PRO A 99 6.76 -7.25 -4.94
C PRO A 99 6.86 -8.23 -3.77
N LYS A 100 7.14 -7.72 -2.56
CA LYS A 100 7.19 -8.55 -1.34
C LYS A 100 5.80 -8.85 -0.79
N ASP A 101 4.91 -7.88 -0.90
CA ASP A 101 3.55 -7.83 -0.41
C ASP A 101 2.82 -6.66 -1.07
N SER A 102 1.57 -6.46 -0.70
CA SER A 102 0.79 -5.31 -1.12
C SER A 102 0.07 -4.67 0.06
N SER A 103 -0.35 -3.44 -0.15
CA SER A 103 -1.27 -2.70 0.67
C SER A 103 -2.07 -1.78 -0.23
N ILE A 104 -3.31 -1.49 0.15
CA ILE A 104 -4.19 -0.61 -0.62
C ILE A 104 -4.94 0.30 0.35
N LEU A 105 -5.41 1.45 -0.12
CA LEU A 105 -6.36 2.25 0.66
C LEU A 105 -7.79 1.72 0.47
N ALA A 106 -8.56 1.75 1.56
CA ALA A 106 -9.98 1.41 1.60
C ALA A 106 -10.72 2.40 2.51
N MET A 107 -12.04 2.36 2.50
CA MET A 107 -12.87 3.12 3.43
C MET A 107 -13.18 2.28 4.67
N GLN A 108 -13.02 2.86 5.85
CA GLN A 108 -13.46 2.28 7.13
C GLN A 108 -14.63 3.10 7.66
N THR A 109 -15.69 2.41 8.08
CA THR A 109 -16.89 3.03 8.64
C THR A 109 -17.19 2.46 10.02
N ASN A 110 -17.44 3.33 11.01
CA ASN A 110 -17.77 2.92 12.37
C ASN A 110 -19.24 2.47 12.43
N ASP A 111 -19.47 1.18 12.66
CA ASP A 111 -20.79 0.57 12.52
C ASP A 111 -21.82 1.21 13.46
N ALA A 112 -21.44 1.48 14.72
CA ALA A 112 -22.32 2.05 15.72
C ALA A 112 -22.72 3.51 15.40
N MET A 113 -21.79 4.30 14.87
CA MET A 113 -22.09 5.68 14.45
C MET A 113 -22.99 5.72 13.22
N LEU A 114 -22.74 4.83 12.26
CA LEU A 114 -23.57 4.68 11.07
C LEU A 114 -24.99 4.24 11.43
N GLU A 115 -25.12 3.23 12.30
CA GLU A 115 -26.42 2.74 12.80
C GLU A 115 -27.21 3.86 13.49
N LYS A 116 -26.57 4.59 14.41
CA LYS A 116 -27.19 5.73 15.11
C LYS A 116 -27.70 6.81 14.17
N ALA A 117 -27.00 7.05 13.06
CA ALA A 117 -27.39 8.02 12.04
C ALA A 117 -28.30 7.45 10.95
N SER A 118 -28.65 6.15 11.01
CA SER A 118 -29.38 5.43 9.95
C SER A 118 -28.72 5.59 8.57
N VAL A 119 -27.40 5.43 8.54
CA VAL A 119 -26.53 5.51 7.36
C VAL A 119 -25.94 4.13 7.08
N THR A 120 -25.96 3.70 5.82
CA THR A 120 -25.21 2.53 5.35
C THR A 120 -23.86 2.98 4.77
N PRO A 121 -22.83 2.11 4.75
CA PRO A 121 -21.56 2.46 4.11
C PRO A 121 -21.77 2.90 2.64
N PRO A 122 -21.30 4.11 2.25
CA PRO A 122 -21.53 4.63 0.91
C PRO A 122 -20.63 3.93 -0.12
N THR A 123 -21.16 3.66 -1.32
CA THR A 123 -20.41 2.98 -2.40
C THR A 123 -20.03 3.89 -3.58
N PRO A 124 -20.84 4.90 -3.99
CA PRO A 124 -20.39 5.98 -4.86
C PRO A 124 -20.00 7.25 -4.08
N VAL A 125 -19.12 8.07 -4.66
CA VAL A 125 -18.66 9.34 -4.05
C VAL A 125 -19.81 10.27 -3.67
N ASP A 126 -20.87 10.33 -4.48
CA ASP A 126 -22.01 11.20 -4.21
C ASP A 126 -22.79 10.78 -2.95
N GLU A 127 -22.84 9.49 -2.66
CA GLU A 127 -23.43 8.97 -1.42
C GLU A 127 -22.55 9.26 -0.21
N LEU A 128 -21.24 9.39 -0.37
CA LEU A 128 -20.32 9.71 0.73
C LEU A 128 -20.61 11.08 1.34
N VAL A 129 -20.86 12.10 0.51
CA VAL A 129 -21.21 13.44 1.00
C VAL A 129 -22.56 13.43 1.71
N ALA A 130 -23.54 12.71 1.17
CA ALA A 130 -24.87 12.58 1.78
C ALA A 130 -24.80 11.83 3.12
N ALA A 131 -24.02 10.76 3.20
CA ALA A 131 -23.73 10.01 4.41
C ALA A 131 -23.07 10.90 5.47
N ALA A 132 -22.04 11.67 5.09
CA ALA A 132 -21.35 12.59 6.00
C ALA A 132 -22.29 13.67 6.56
N LYS A 133 -23.19 14.22 5.74
CA LYS A 133 -24.21 15.18 6.20
C LYS A 133 -25.19 14.55 7.20
N LYS A 134 -25.71 13.36 6.89
CA LYS A 134 -26.60 12.62 7.82
C LYS A 134 -25.92 12.28 9.14
N LEU A 135 -24.65 11.87 9.11
CA LEU A 135 -23.86 11.63 10.31
C LEU A 135 -23.75 12.91 11.16
N LYS A 136 -23.52 14.06 10.52
CA LYS A 136 -23.45 15.36 11.19
C LYS A 136 -24.79 15.76 11.82
N GLU A 137 -25.90 15.56 11.11
CA GLU A 137 -27.26 15.76 11.62
C GLU A 137 -27.60 14.82 12.79
N GLY A 138 -27.09 13.58 12.74
CA GLY A 138 -27.17 12.59 13.82
C GLY A 138 -26.26 12.85 15.03
N GLY A 139 -25.54 13.97 15.03
CA GLY A 139 -24.70 14.43 16.15
C GLY A 139 -23.23 13.99 16.09
N VAL A 140 -22.76 13.40 14.99
CA VAL A 140 -21.33 13.16 14.77
C VAL A 140 -20.66 14.46 14.36
N THR A 141 -19.92 15.09 15.28
CA THR A 141 -19.29 16.40 15.03
C THR A 141 -18.28 16.37 13.89
N THR A 142 -17.62 15.23 13.68
CA THR A 142 -16.62 15.04 12.63
C THR A 142 -16.95 13.80 11.80
N PRO A 143 -17.70 13.94 10.70
CA PRO A 143 -18.13 12.78 9.92
C PRO A 143 -16.96 12.00 9.32
N MET A 144 -15.99 12.70 8.72
CA MET A 144 -14.85 12.09 8.03
C MET A 144 -13.51 12.63 8.53
N CYS A 145 -12.44 11.85 8.37
CA CYS A 145 -11.05 12.31 8.53
C CYS A 145 -10.31 12.31 7.18
N PHE A 146 -9.77 13.47 6.81
CA PHE A 146 -8.95 13.66 5.60
C PHE A 146 -7.55 14.14 5.97
N THR A 147 -6.54 13.60 5.30
CA THR A 147 -5.15 14.03 5.47
C THR A 147 -4.76 15.08 4.41
N ASN A 148 -3.69 15.82 4.64
CA ASN A 148 -3.12 16.76 3.68
C ASN A 148 -1.96 16.14 2.87
N GLU A 149 -1.98 14.83 2.67
CA GLU A 149 -0.92 14.09 2.00
C GLU A 149 -1.45 13.34 0.76
N TYR A 150 -0.54 13.05 -0.17
CA TYR A 150 -0.89 12.56 -1.49
C TYR A 150 -1.54 11.18 -1.50
N ALA A 151 -1.22 10.27 -0.58
CA ALA A 151 -1.79 8.94 -0.56
C ALA A 151 -3.33 8.97 -0.46
N ARG A 152 -3.93 9.71 0.48
CA ARG A 152 -5.42 9.76 0.56
C ARG A 152 -6.01 10.67 -0.52
N ALA A 153 -5.42 11.84 -0.76
CA ALA A 153 -5.94 12.75 -1.79
C ALA A 153 -5.83 12.14 -3.20
N GLY A 154 -4.72 11.45 -3.47
CA GLY A 154 -4.43 10.73 -4.71
C GLY A 154 -5.38 9.56 -4.96
N ALA A 155 -5.77 8.83 -3.92
CA ALA A 155 -6.80 7.80 -4.08
C ALA A 155 -8.15 8.39 -4.54
N PHE A 156 -8.49 9.61 -4.11
CA PHE A 156 -9.67 10.30 -4.64
C PHE A 156 -9.46 10.85 -6.06
N ILE A 157 -8.24 11.27 -6.42
CA ILE A 157 -7.90 11.62 -7.81
C ILE A 157 -8.15 10.42 -8.74
N GLU A 158 -7.63 9.25 -8.40
CA GLU A 158 -7.87 8.01 -9.14
C GLU A 158 -9.37 7.66 -9.21
N SER A 159 -10.09 7.78 -8.09
CA SER A 159 -11.52 7.47 -8.02
C SER A 159 -12.40 8.38 -8.91
N PHE A 160 -11.90 9.55 -9.30
CA PHE A 160 -12.54 10.48 -10.23
C PHE A 160 -12.10 10.25 -11.68
N GLY A 161 -11.19 9.32 -11.93
CA GLY A 161 -10.60 9.04 -13.24
C GLY A 161 -9.43 9.95 -13.61
N GLY A 162 -8.93 10.75 -12.65
CA GLY A 162 -7.70 11.53 -12.81
C GLY A 162 -6.46 10.70 -12.53
N GLY A 163 -5.30 11.37 -12.47
CA GLY A 163 -4.03 10.75 -12.15
C GLY A 163 -2.89 11.78 -12.05
N MET A 164 -1.76 11.39 -11.48
CA MET A 164 -0.55 12.24 -11.50
C MET A 164 0.11 12.26 -12.87
N LEU A 165 0.10 11.11 -13.54
CA LEU A 165 0.65 10.87 -14.85
C LEU A 165 -0.45 10.26 -15.73
N ASN A 166 -0.32 10.37 -17.04
CA ASN A 166 -1.19 9.66 -17.97
C ASN A 166 -0.94 8.14 -17.94
N ASP A 167 -1.83 7.37 -18.55
CA ASP A 167 -1.82 5.90 -18.47
C ASP A 167 -0.50 5.26 -18.99
N ASP A 168 0.21 5.92 -19.92
CA ASP A 168 1.51 5.47 -20.44
C ASP A 168 2.73 6.08 -19.72
N VAL A 169 2.50 6.85 -18.66
CA VAL A 169 3.53 7.46 -17.79
C VAL A 169 4.46 8.42 -18.55
N SER A 170 4.06 8.91 -19.73
CA SER A 170 4.87 9.79 -20.58
C SER A 170 4.69 11.28 -20.28
N ALA A 171 3.59 11.67 -19.63
CA ALA A 171 3.26 13.06 -19.34
C ALA A 171 2.51 13.22 -18.02
N SER A 172 2.57 14.44 -17.46
CA SER A 172 1.76 14.84 -16.31
C SER A 172 0.27 14.83 -16.66
N ALA A 173 -0.56 14.31 -15.76
CA ALA A 173 -2.03 14.34 -15.83
C ALA A 173 -2.68 15.05 -14.63
N ILE A 174 -1.88 15.63 -13.72
CA ILE A 174 -2.39 16.26 -12.51
C ILE A 174 -3.26 17.50 -12.78
N ASP A 175 -3.11 18.12 -13.96
CA ASP A 175 -3.89 19.27 -14.38
C ASP A 175 -5.08 18.91 -15.28
N SER A 176 -5.40 17.62 -15.44
CA SER A 176 -6.60 17.17 -16.14
C SER A 176 -7.88 17.69 -15.47
N PRO A 177 -9.00 17.81 -16.20
CA PRO A 177 -10.29 18.16 -15.61
C PRO A 177 -10.70 17.25 -14.44
N GLU A 178 -10.43 15.95 -14.55
CA GLU A 178 -10.76 14.93 -13.55
C GLU A 178 -9.92 15.11 -12.28
N SER A 179 -8.60 15.27 -12.43
CA SER A 179 -7.68 15.52 -11.31
C SER A 179 -8.04 16.82 -10.57
N LYS A 180 -8.35 17.89 -11.30
CA LYS A 180 -8.81 19.16 -10.72
C LYS A 180 -10.13 19.00 -9.97
N ALA A 181 -11.10 18.32 -10.58
CA ALA A 181 -12.40 18.08 -9.95
C ALA A 181 -12.29 17.27 -8.65
N ALA A 182 -11.38 16.28 -8.60
CA ALA A 182 -11.13 15.48 -7.41
C ALA A 182 -10.53 16.32 -6.26
N ILE A 183 -9.51 17.14 -6.57
CA ILE A 183 -8.86 18.01 -5.59
C ILE A 183 -9.85 19.06 -5.06
N GLU A 184 -10.62 19.69 -5.95
CA GLU A 184 -11.66 20.65 -5.57
C GLU A 184 -12.73 20.01 -4.68
N TRP A 185 -13.16 18.80 -5.02
CA TRP A 185 -14.09 18.02 -4.19
C TRP A 185 -13.51 17.71 -2.82
N TYR A 186 -12.26 17.23 -2.75
CA TYR A 186 -11.59 16.87 -1.50
C TYR A 186 -11.46 18.08 -0.55
N LEU A 187 -11.03 19.22 -1.10
CA LEU A 187 -10.91 20.48 -0.36
C LEU A 187 -12.27 21.03 0.10
N THR A 188 -13.32 20.85 -0.71
CA THR A 188 -14.68 21.28 -0.34
C THR A 188 -15.18 20.54 0.89
N GLN A 189 -14.90 19.24 1.05
CA GLN A 189 -15.35 18.50 2.23
C GLN A 189 -14.70 19.02 3.52
N VAL A 190 -13.45 19.46 3.44
CA VAL A 190 -12.76 20.13 4.55
C VAL A 190 -13.35 21.51 4.82
N LYS A 191 -13.59 22.30 3.76
CA LYS A 191 -14.16 23.65 3.87
C LYS A 191 -15.57 23.65 4.46
N ASP A 192 -16.40 22.68 4.11
CA ASP A 192 -17.77 22.52 4.62
C ASP A 192 -17.80 21.87 6.03
N GLY A 193 -16.63 21.52 6.57
CA GLY A 193 -16.48 20.86 7.87
C GLY A 193 -17.15 19.48 7.91
N LEU A 194 -17.19 18.78 6.78
CA LEU A 194 -17.60 17.37 6.68
C LEU A 194 -16.41 16.44 6.89
N ALA A 195 -15.21 16.88 6.53
CA ALA A 195 -13.95 16.23 6.84
C ALA A 195 -13.06 17.14 7.70
N LEU A 196 -12.34 16.57 8.66
CA LEU A 196 -11.34 17.28 9.46
C LEU A 196 -9.98 16.61 9.36
N ARG A 197 -8.92 17.41 9.56
CA ARG A 197 -7.54 16.94 9.51
C ARG A 197 -7.10 16.41 10.88
N PRO A 198 -6.40 15.26 10.93
CA PRO A 198 -6.10 14.59 12.19
C PRO A 198 -5.31 15.48 13.14
N LYS A 199 -4.22 16.08 12.68
CA LYS A 199 -3.33 16.86 13.56
C LYS A 199 -3.88 18.24 13.90
N THR A 200 -4.32 18.99 12.89
CA THR A 200 -4.66 20.40 13.06
C THR A 200 -6.04 20.62 13.63
N ASP A 201 -7.00 19.73 13.32
CA ASP A 201 -8.41 19.96 13.65
C ASP A 201 -8.89 18.99 14.75
N ILE A 202 -8.36 17.77 14.81
CA ILE A 202 -8.77 16.70 15.76
C ILE A 202 -7.78 16.53 16.93
N GLY A 203 -6.50 16.90 16.74
CA GLY A 203 -5.44 16.80 17.75
C GLY A 203 -4.80 15.42 17.89
N VAL A 204 -4.81 14.60 16.83
CA VAL A 204 -4.21 13.25 16.78
C VAL A 204 -3.24 13.12 15.61
N ASP A 205 -2.39 12.09 15.59
CA ASP A 205 -1.31 12.02 14.59
C ASP A 205 -1.76 11.55 13.21
N TRP A 206 -2.82 10.74 13.12
CA TRP A 206 -3.32 10.20 11.86
C TRP A 206 -4.80 9.82 11.94
N CYS A 207 -5.43 9.58 10.78
CA CYS A 207 -6.87 9.30 10.71
C CYS A 207 -7.25 7.95 11.33
N GLY A 208 -6.37 6.95 11.32
CA GLY A 208 -6.61 5.69 12.03
C GLY A 208 -6.74 5.87 13.55
N GLN A 209 -5.95 6.76 14.15
CA GLN A 209 -6.13 7.12 15.57
C GLN A 209 -7.44 7.88 15.80
N ALA A 210 -7.77 8.85 14.93
CA ALA A 210 -9.04 9.57 15.02
C ALA A 210 -10.25 8.61 14.97
N PHE A 211 -10.16 7.60 14.12
CA PHE A 211 -11.19 6.56 13.96
C PHE A 211 -11.28 5.65 15.18
N GLY A 212 -10.14 5.14 15.66
CA GLY A 212 -10.08 4.28 16.84
C GLY A 212 -10.55 4.96 18.13
N GLU A 213 -10.23 6.24 18.30
CA GLU A 213 -10.75 7.08 19.39
C GLU A 213 -12.23 7.47 19.20
N GLN A 214 -12.88 6.98 18.15
CA GLN A 214 -14.28 7.26 17.83
C GLN A 214 -14.56 8.78 17.71
N LYS A 215 -13.55 9.54 17.25
CA LYS A 215 -13.70 10.97 16.96
C LYS A 215 -14.27 11.19 15.57
N VAL A 216 -14.12 10.22 14.66
CA VAL A 216 -14.70 10.24 13.32
C VAL A 216 -15.48 8.97 13.01
N ALA A 217 -16.49 9.08 12.15
CA ALA A 217 -17.28 7.93 11.70
C ALA A 217 -16.70 7.23 10.47
N ILE A 218 -15.97 7.97 9.63
CA ILE A 218 -15.39 7.46 8.39
C ILE A 218 -13.91 7.85 8.29
N ALA A 219 -13.06 6.88 7.95
CA ALA A 219 -11.64 7.07 7.64
C ALA A 219 -11.28 6.39 6.32
N PHE A 220 -10.16 6.83 5.73
CA PHE A 220 -9.62 6.30 4.48
C PHE A 220 -8.18 5.83 4.75
N GLU A 221 -8.06 4.57 5.15
CA GLU A 221 -6.81 3.97 5.60
C GLU A 221 -6.58 2.62 4.92
N GLY A 222 -5.33 2.18 4.93
CA GLY A 222 -4.95 0.87 4.41
C GLY A 222 -5.05 -0.21 5.47
N ASN A 223 -4.72 -1.44 5.06
CA ASN A 223 -4.75 -2.63 5.90
C ASN A 223 -3.94 -2.49 7.21
N TRP A 224 -2.96 -1.59 7.27
CA TRP A 224 -2.21 -1.26 8.49
C TRP A 224 -3.08 -0.74 9.65
N ILE A 225 -4.28 -0.20 9.38
CA ILE A 225 -5.21 0.20 10.45
C ILE A 225 -5.67 -1.01 11.28
N GLY A 226 -5.74 -2.20 10.67
CA GLY A 226 -6.25 -3.41 11.31
C GLY A 226 -5.52 -3.80 12.60
N PRO A 227 -4.21 -4.09 12.56
CA PRO A 227 -3.46 -4.42 13.77
C PRO A 227 -3.53 -3.32 14.84
N TYR A 228 -3.57 -2.05 14.44
CA TYR A 228 -3.71 -0.94 15.38
C TYR A 228 -5.08 -0.97 16.09
N MET A 229 -6.16 -1.19 15.35
CA MET A 229 -7.51 -1.33 15.91
C MET A 229 -7.62 -2.56 16.81
N GLU A 230 -7.10 -3.71 16.39
CA GLU A 230 -7.14 -4.95 17.18
C GLU A 230 -6.39 -4.83 18.51
N THR A 231 -5.28 -4.11 18.52
CA THR A 231 -4.42 -4.00 19.70
C THR A 231 -4.81 -2.85 20.63
N THR A 232 -5.35 -1.75 20.08
CA THR A 232 -5.58 -0.50 20.84
C THR A 232 -7.06 -0.22 21.05
N PHE A 233 -7.93 -0.64 20.12
CA PHE A 233 -9.35 -0.27 20.07
C PHE A 233 -10.25 -1.48 19.71
N ALA A 234 -9.99 -2.65 20.31
CA ALA A 234 -10.62 -3.93 19.95
C ALA A 234 -12.16 -3.95 20.02
N ASP A 235 -12.73 -3.05 20.82
CA ASP A 235 -14.18 -2.91 21.00
C ASP A 235 -14.85 -2.10 19.87
N VAL A 236 -14.08 -1.33 19.10
CA VAL A 236 -14.62 -0.57 17.96
C VAL A 236 -14.91 -1.54 16.82
N LYS A 237 -16.19 -1.66 16.48
CA LYS A 237 -16.65 -2.44 15.32
C LYS A 237 -16.75 -1.54 14.10
N TYR A 238 -16.22 -2.04 12.99
CA TYR A 238 -16.15 -1.28 11.76
C TYR A 238 -16.22 -2.18 10.53
N THR A 239 -16.76 -1.60 9.47
CA THR A 239 -16.82 -2.19 8.15
C THR A 239 -15.74 -1.60 7.25
N VAL A 240 -15.07 -2.46 6.48
CA VAL A 240 -14.14 -2.08 5.41
C VAL A 240 -14.85 -2.23 4.07
N SER A 241 -14.82 -1.19 3.24
CA SER A 241 -15.34 -1.21 1.87
C SER A 241 -14.37 -0.51 0.92
N ALA A 242 -14.61 -0.65 -0.39
CA ALA A 242 -13.85 0.11 -1.38
C ALA A 242 -13.95 1.62 -1.09
N ILE A 243 -12.94 2.37 -1.49
CA ILE A 243 -13.08 3.83 -1.57
C ILE A 243 -14.25 4.13 -2.51
N PRO A 244 -15.19 5.00 -2.14
CA PRO A 244 -16.29 5.33 -3.02
C PRO A 244 -15.78 5.88 -4.35
N MET A 245 -16.29 5.35 -5.45
CA MET A 245 -15.80 5.66 -6.80
C MET A 245 -16.78 6.57 -7.55
N LYS A 246 -16.25 7.44 -8.41
CA LYS A 246 -17.02 8.26 -9.35
C LYS A 246 -16.84 7.79 -10.80
N ALA A 247 -15.67 7.25 -11.12
CA ALA A 247 -15.36 6.57 -12.37
C ALA A 247 -14.98 5.11 -12.09
N GLU A 248 -14.77 4.30 -13.13
CA GLU A 248 -14.32 2.89 -12.99
C GLU A 248 -12.88 2.73 -12.44
N LYS A 249 -12.16 3.84 -12.17
CA LYS A 249 -10.75 3.81 -11.78
C LYS A 249 -10.57 3.79 -10.25
N GLY A 250 -9.48 3.14 -9.85
CA GLY A 250 -9.34 2.38 -8.61
C GLY A 250 -8.86 3.13 -7.37
N THR A 251 -8.06 2.46 -6.55
CA THR A 251 -7.48 2.98 -5.30
C THR A 251 -5.95 3.06 -5.41
N LEU A 252 -5.27 3.70 -4.46
CA LEU A 252 -3.81 3.64 -4.43
C LEU A 252 -3.33 2.31 -3.82
N SER A 253 -2.37 1.72 -4.51
CA SER A 253 -1.52 0.63 -4.06
C SER A 253 -0.24 1.13 -3.39
N PHE A 254 0.26 0.34 -2.45
CA PHE A 254 1.54 0.53 -1.78
C PHE A 254 2.25 -0.81 -1.72
N THR A 255 3.46 -0.86 -2.26
CA THR A 255 4.32 -2.03 -2.21
C THR A 255 5.80 -1.63 -2.21
N ALA A 256 6.62 -2.55 -1.73
CA ALA A 256 8.05 -2.58 -2.00
C ALA A 256 8.41 -3.92 -2.64
N ALA A 257 9.29 -3.89 -3.63
CA ALA A 257 9.88 -5.08 -4.19
C ALA A 257 11.21 -5.41 -3.51
N TYR A 258 11.67 -6.64 -3.72
CA TYR A 258 13.08 -6.94 -3.58
C TYR A 258 13.76 -6.80 -4.95
N GLY A 259 14.88 -6.09 -4.99
CA GLY A 259 15.74 -5.93 -6.17
C GLY A 259 17.18 -6.37 -5.86
N ILE A 260 17.91 -6.77 -6.91
CA ILE A 260 19.30 -7.23 -6.81
C ILE A 260 20.23 -6.14 -7.35
N SER A 261 21.32 -5.87 -6.63
CA SER A 261 22.37 -4.96 -7.11
C SER A 261 23.02 -5.53 -8.39
N PRO A 262 23.25 -4.71 -9.44
CA PRO A 262 24.07 -5.11 -10.57
C PRO A 262 25.48 -5.59 -10.17
N ASP A 263 26.02 -5.04 -9.08
CA ASP A 263 27.35 -5.33 -8.53
C ASP A 263 27.37 -6.44 -7.48
N ALA A 264 26.20 -7.05 -7.21
CA ALA A 264 26.04 -8.10 -6.22
C ALA A 264 27.09 -9.20 -6.41
N LYS A 265 27.78 -9.55 -5.33
CA LYS A 265 28.82 -10.60 -5.34
C LYS A 265 28.22 -11.99 -5.31
N ASN A 266 27.00 -12.13 -4.80
CA ASN A 266 26.32 -13.41 -4.61
C ASN A 266 24.99 -13.49 -5.39
N LYS A 267 24.97 -13.12 -6.68
CA LYS A 267 23.73 -13.03 -7.49
C LYS A 267 22.82 -14.26 -7.41
N ASP A 268 23.37 -15.47 -7.51
CA ASP A 268 22.58 -16.70 -7.40
C ASP A 268 21.95 -16.86 -6.01
N ALA A 269 22.70 -16.59 -4.95
CA ALA A 269 22.18 -16.69 -3.58
C ALA A 269 21.13 -15.60 -3.31
N SER A 270 21.35 -14.38 -3.83
CA SER A 270 20.38 -13.29 -3.80
C SER A 270 19.11 -13.65 -4.53
N TRP A 271 19.21 -14.31 -5.68
CA TRP A 271 18.05 -14.80 -6.42
C TRP A 271 17.27 -15.86 -5.63
N VAL A 272 17.96 -16.84 -5.03
CA VAL A 272 17.32 -17.86 -4.19
C VAL A 272 16.57 -17.23 -3.01
N LEU A 273 17.17 -16.23 -2.36
CA LEU A 273 16.51 -15.50 -1.28
C LEU A 273 15.34 -14.66 -1.78
N LEU A 274 15.52 -13.89 -2.87
CA LEU A 274 14.49 -13.07 -3.49
C LEU A 274 13.27 -13.91 -3.85
N SER A 275 13.48 -14.96 -4.65
CA SER A 275 12.41 -15.85 -5.12
C SER A 275 11.72 -16.61 -3.99
N TYR A 276 12.42 -16.92 -2.90
CA TYR A 276 11.78 -17.46 -1.69
C TYR A 276 10.87 -16.43 -1.04
N LEU A 277 11.38 -15.21 -0.81
CA LEU A 277 10.67 -14.14 -0.09
C LEU A 277 9.43 -13.65 -0.85
N THR A 278 9.49 -13.61 -2.18
CA THR A 278 8.41 -13.12 -3.05
C THR A 278 7.58 -14.24 -3.68
N GLY A 279 8.05 -15.49 -3.59
CA GLY A 279 7.29 -16.66 -4.01
C GLY A 279 6.16 -16.99 -3.04
N LYS A 280 5.28 -17.89 -3.46
CA LYS A 280 4.07 -18.28 -2.70
C LYS A 280 4.36 -18.63 -1.23
N GLU A 281 5.40 -19.43 -0.97
CA GLU A 281 5.74 -19.87 0.39
C GLU A 281 6.14 -18.69 1.30
N GLY A 282 7.16 -17.92 0.92
CA GLY A 282 7.63 -16.80 1.74
C GLY A 282 6.58 -15.69 1.86
N MET A 283 5.83 -15.42 0.79
CA MET A 283 4.74 -14.45 0.82
C MET A 283 3.59 -14.91 1.72
N GLN A 284 3.26 -16.20 1.77
CA GLN A 284 2.27 -16.70 2.72
C GLN A 284 2.71 -16.44 4.16
N GLU A 285 4.00 -16.60 4.48
CA GLU A 285 4.52 -16.29 5.82
C GLU A 285 4.40 -14.81 6.18
N TRP A 286 4.62 -13.91 5.21
CA TRP A 286 4.34 -12.49 5.36
C TRP A 286 2.86 -12.23 5.65
N VAL A 287 1.97 -12.81 4.85
CA VAL A 287 0.52 -12.61 4.97
C VAL A 287 -0.03 -13.18 6.28
N ASN A 288 0.51 -14.31 6.78
CA ASN A 288 0.16 -14.90 8.07
C ASN A 288 0.41 -13.94 9.25
N GLY A 289 1.30 -12.96 9.10
CA GLY A 289 1.54 -11.93 10.10
C GLY A 289 0.38 -10.94 10.28
N GLY A 290 -0.64 -10.98 9.41
CA GLY A 290 -1.87 -10.20 9.51
C GLY A 290 -1.74 -8.71 9.15
N LEU A 291 -0.52 -8.22 8.92
CA LEU A 291 -0.26 -6.81 8.59
C LEU A 291 -0.53 -6.49 7.12
N VAL A 292 0.00 -7.31 6.21
CA VAL A 292 0.09 -7.00 4.77
C VAL A 292 -0.87 -7.87 3.95
N LEU A 293 -1.08 -7.50 2.69
CA LEU A 293 -1.88 -8.25 1.73
C LEU A 293 -0.96 -9.00 0.75
N PRO A 294 -1.44 -10.10 0.15
CA PRO A 294 -0.67 -10.77 -0.89
C PRO A 294 -0.55 -9.90 -2.14
N ALA A 295 0.66 -9.83 -2.71
CA ALA A 295 0.86 -9.26 -4.05
C ALA A 295 0.64 -10.28 -5.18
N ARG A 296 0.33 -11.53 -4.83
CA ARG A 296 0.06 -12.62 -5.76
C ARG A 296 -1.35 -13.17 -5.57
N SER A 297 -1.99 -13.53 -6.67
CA SER A 297 -3.32 -14.15 -6.69
C SER A 297 -3.35 -15.60 -6.18
N ASP A 298 -2.19 -16.26 -6.11
CA ASP A 298 -2.03 -17.63 -5.64
C ASP A 298 -1.68 -17.75 -4.14
N VAL A 299 -1.69 -16.64 -3.40
CA VAL A 299 -1.45 -16.56 -1.95
C VAL A 299 -2.72 -16.09 -1.26
N ASP A 300 -3.20 -16.87 -0.29
CA ASP A 300 -4.51 -16.61 0.33
C ASP A 300 -4.39 -15.64 1.51
N PRO A 301 -5.25 -14.59 1.57
CA PRO A 301 -5.39 -13.77 2.77
C PRO A 301 -5.91 -14.62 3.96
N THR A 302 -5.29 -14.43 5.14
CA THR A 302 -5.54 -15.32 6.29
C THR A 302 -6.64 -14.87 7.24
N SER A 303 -7.01 -13.59 7.21
CA SER A 303 -8.04 -13.01 8.07
C SER A 303 -9.19 -12.44 7.24
N GLU A 304 -10.39 -12.38 7.82
CA GLU A 304 -11.55 -11.73 7.18
C GLU A 304 -11.24 -10.28 6.80
N ARG A 305 -10.50 -9.54 7.64
CA ARG A 305 -10.00 -8.21 7.30
C ARG A 305 -9.17 -8.25 6.02
N GLN A 306 -8.15 -9.09 5.95
CA GLN A 306 -7.30 -9.18 4.75
C GLN A 306 -8.14 -9.54 3.52
N LYS A 307 -9.13 -10.43 3.65
CA LYS A 307 -10.06 -10.76 2.56
C LYS A 307 -10.84 -9.54 2.09
N SER A 308 -11.35 -8.71 3.02
CA SER A 308 -12.08 -7.48 2.67
C SER A 308 -11.22 -6.51 1.87
N TYR A 309 -9.93 -6.34 2.20
CA TYR A 309 -9.03 -5.51 1.40
C TYR A 309 -8.61 -6.20 0.10
N ALA A 310 -8.26 -7.48 0.13
CA ALA A 310 -7.80 -8.22 -1.06
C ALA A 310 -8.85 -8.27 -2.17
N ALA A 311 -10.15 -8.18 -1.81
CA ALA A 311 -11.24 -8.04 -2.77
C ALA A 311 -11.13 -6.79 -3.66
N PHE A 312 -10.31 -5.81 -3.29
CA PHE A 312 -10.09 -4.58 -4.06
C PHE A 312 -8.69 -4.50 -4.68
N ALA A 313 -7.87 -5.54 -4.53
CA ALA A 313 -6.49 -5.54 -5.03
C ALA A 313 -6.41 -5.47 -6.57
N GLU A 314 -7.46 -5.89 -7.27
CA GLU A 314 -7.56 -5.76 -8.73
C GLU A 314 -7.79 -4.32 -9.19
N PHE A 315 -8.24 -3.44 -8.29
CA PHE A 315 -8.43 -2.00 -8.55
C PHE A 315 -7.20 -1.18 -8.15
N ALA A 316 -6.06 -1.81 -7.88
CA ALA A 316 -4.88 -1.16 -7.32
C ALA A 316 -3.68 -1.18 -8.28
#